data_AF-A0A432JZG7-F1
#
_entry.id   AF-A0A432JZG7-F1
#
_cell.length_a   1.000
_cell.length_b   1.000
_cell.length_c   1.000
_cell.angle_alpha   90.00
_cell.angle_beta   90.00
_cell.angle_gamma   90.00
#
_symmetry.space_group_name_H-M   'P 1'
#
loop_
_entity.id
_entity.type
_entity.pdbx_description
1 polymer ?
#
loop_
_entity_poly.entity_id
_entity_poly.type
_entity_poly.pdbx_seq_one_letter_code
_entity_poly.pdbx_strand_id
1 'polypeptide(L)'
;PLVVSIFLFVLYHILSIVGEKSVKEFVMEPWLGMWLASIVYLPLGLFFTHKATTDAPLLDNEVWQKVINKLISPFQKLLPKKKNKS
;
A
#
# COMPACT_ATOMS: atom_id res chain seq x y z
N PRO A 1 -7.00 -4.43 -5.80
CA PRO A 1 -7.23 -3.31 -6.77
C PRO A 1 -7.51 -1.96 -6.09
N LEU A 2 -8.55 -1.85 -5.26
CA LEU A 2 -8.95 -0.56 -4.65
C LEU A 2 -7.87 0.06 -3.73
N VAL A 3 -7.29 -0.75 -2.84
CA VAL A 3 -6.27 -0.30 -1.88
C VAL A 3 -5.02 0.25 -2.58
N VAL A 4 -4.59 -0.40 -3.66
CA VAL A 4 -3.42 0.01 -4.44
C VAL A 4 -3.67 1.36 -5.13
N SER A 5 -4.87 1.56 -5.69
CA SER A 5 -5.25 2.84 -6.30
C SER A 5 -5.27 3.99 -5.30
N ILE A 6 -5.83 3.77 -4.11
CA ILE A 6 -5.85 4.79 -3.04
C ILE A 6 -4.44 5.09 -2.56
N PHE A 7 -3.59 4.07 -2.39
CA PHE A 7 -2.20 4.25 -1.97
C PHE A 7 -1.41 5.09 -2.98
N LEU A 8 -1.49 4.75 -4.27
CA LEU A 8 -0.86 5.50 -5.35
C LEU A 8 -1.37 6.95 -5.44
N PHE A 9 -2.68 7.15 -5.26
CA PHE A 9 -3.29 8.49 -5.23
C PHE A 9 -2.74 9.35 -4.08
N VAL A 10 -2.66 8.81 -2.86
CA VAL A 10 -2.11 9.52 -1.70
C VAL A 10 -0.62 9.81 -1.90
N LEU A 11 0.15 8.85 -2.42
CA LEU A 11 1.57 9.03 -2.71
C LEU A 11 1.80 10.18 -3.71
N TYR A 12 1.04 10.19 -4.81
CA TYR A 12 1.09 11.27 -5.81
C TYR A 12 0.75 12.62 -5.18
N HIS A 13 -0.29 12.68 -4.35
CA HIS A 13 -0.71 13.91 -3.70
C HIS A 13 0.37 14.48 -2.77
N ILE A 14 1.05 13.63 -2.01
CA ILE A 14 2.17 14.04 -1.16
C ILE A 14 3.33 14.58 -2.01
N LEU A 15 3.72 13.87 -3.08
CA LEU A 15 4.79 14.32 -3.98
C LEU A 15 4.45 15.66 -4.65
N SER A 16 3.19 15.86 -5.04
CA SER A 16 2.71 17.13 -5.60
C SER A 16 2.83 18.28 -4.59
N ILE A 17 2.43 18.06 -3.33
CA ILE A 17 2.56 19.07 -2.28
C ILE A 17 4.03 19.39 -2.01
N VAL A 18 4.90 18.38 -1.99
CA VAL A 18 6.34 18.56 -1.78
C VAL A 18 6.95 19.37 -2.92
N GLY A 19 6.64 19.03 -4.18
CA GLY A 19 7.11 19.77 -5.35
C GLY A 19 6.64 21.23 -5.34
N GLU A 20 5.38 21.47 -5.02
CA GLU A 20 4.81 22.82 -4.91
C GLU A 20 5.49 23.64 -3.80
N LYS A 21 5.76 23.03 -2.64
CA LYS A 21 6.48 23.69 -1.54
C LYS A 21 7.93 24.00 -1.93
N SER A 22 8.62 23.10 -2.62
CA SER A 22 9.99 23.33 -3.07
C SER A 22 10.13 24.47 -4.09
N VAL A 23 9.12 24.69 -4.94
CA VAL A 23 9.07 25.87 -5.83
C VAL A 23 8.82 27.15 -5.04
N LYS A 24 7.90 27.11 -4.08
CA LYS A 24 7.52 28.27 -3.25
C LYS A 24 8.67 28.77 -2.37
N GLU A 25 9.55 27.87 -1.93
CA GLU A 25 10.74 28.22 -1.15
C GLU A 25 11.92 28.71 -2.02
N PHE A 26 11.71 28.94 -3.33
CA PHE A 26 12.75 29.29 -4.32
C PHE A 26 13.93 28.30 -4.38
N VAL A 27 13.74 27.08 -3.86
CA VAL A 27 14.77 26.03 -3.87
C VAL A 27 14.89 25.41 -5.26
N MET A 28 13.80 25.41 -6.05
CA MET A 28 13.78 24.87 -7.41
C MET A 28 12.99 25.76 -8.38
N GLU A 29 13.48 25.80 -9.63
CA GLU A 29 12.79 26.42 -10.77
C GLU A 29 11.33 25.89 -10.90
N PRO A 30 10.32 26.76 -11.10
CA PRO A 30 8.92 26.36 -11.17
C PRO A 30 8.63 25.29 -12.21
N TRP A 31 9.32 25.36 -13.35
CA TRP A 31 9.23 24.36 -14.40
C TRP A 31 9.72 23.00 -13.93
N LEU A 32 10.86 22.96 -13.23
CA LEU A 32 11.40 21.71 -12.74
C LEU A 32 10.54 21.14 -11.62
N GLY A 33 10.17 21.95 -10.63
CA GLY A 33 9.45 21.47 -9.44
C GLY A 33 8.04 20.91 -9.73
N MET A 34 7.35 21.45 -10.75
CA MET A 34 6.05 20.90 -11.19
C MET A 34 6.19 19.57 -11.93
N TRP A 35 7.23 19.40 -12.74
CA TRP A 35 7.48 18.16 -13.50
C TRP A 35 8.19 17.07 -12.69
N LEU A 36 8.92 17.45 -11.63
CA LEU A 36 9.68 16.54 -10.78
C LEU A 36 8.77 15.53 -10.10
N ALA A 37 7.59 15.96 -9.64
CA ALA A 37 6.58 15.05 -9.08
C ALA A 37 6.18 13.96 -10.10
N SER A 38 5.93 14.34 -11.35
CA SER A 38 5.57 13.41 -12.43
C SER A 38 6.72 12.47 -12.81
N ILE A 39 7.95 13.00 -12.94
CA ILE A 39 9.15 12.22 -13.30
C ILE A 39 9.50 11.22 -12.21
N VAL A 40 9.31 11.56 -10.94
CA VAL A 40 9.55 10.64 -9.81
C VAL A 40 8.42 9.63 -9.68
N TYR A 41 7.17 10.08 -9.84
CA TYR A 41 5.99 9.21 -9.70
C TYR A 41 5.87 8.16 -10.81
N LEU A 42 6.28 8.46 -12.04
CA LEU A 42 6.20 7.51 -13.17
C LEU A 42 6.97 6.20 -12.93
N PRO A 43 8.29 6.20 -12.65
CA PRO A 43 9.06 4.98 -12.40
C PRO A 43 8.66 4.32 -11.09
N LEU A 44 8.29 5.11 -10.05
CA LEU A 44 7.75 4.57 -8.80
C LEU A 44 6.46 3.81 -9.03
N GLY A 45 5.52 4.40 -9.76
CA GLY A 45 4.23 3.79 -10.11
C GLY A 45 4.41 2.53 -10.94
N LEU A 46 5.34 2.53 -11.90
CA LEU A 46 5.68 1.36 -12.72
C LEU A 46 6.29 0.24 -11.88
N PHE A 47 7.24 0.57 -11.00
CA PHE A 47 7.87 -0.37 -10.09
C PHE A 47 6.86 -0.98 -9.10
N PHE A 48 6.00 -0.14 -8.51
CA PHE A 48 4.95 -0.59 -7.61
C PHE A 48 3.86 -1.40 -8.32
N THR A 49 3.48 -1.03 -9.54
CA THR A 49 2.51 -1.79 -10.33
C THR A 49 3.05 -3.17 -10.65
N HIS A 50 4.32 -3.25 -11.08
CA HIS A 50 4.97 -4.53 -11.34
C HIS A 50 5.00 -5.39 -10.06
N LYS A 51 5.43 -4.86 -8.91
CA LYS A 51 5.42 -5.61 -7.65
C LYS A 51 4.02 -5.99 -7.17
N ALA A 52 3.05 -5.08 -7.23
CA ALA A 52 1.69 -5.34 -6.78
C ALA A 52 0.97 -6.39 -7.65
N THR A 53 1.32 -6.48 -8.94
CA THR A 53 0.78 -7.49 -9.85
C THR A 53 1.54 -8.81 -9.77
N THR A 54 2.87 -8.80 -9.61
CA THR A 54 3.68 -10.02 -9.46
C THR A 54 3.48 -10.70 -8.10
N ASP A 55 3.30 -9.94 -7.00
CA ASP A 55 3.08 -10.45 -5.64
C ASP A 55 1.60 -10.48 -5.22
N ALA A 56 0.69 -10.65 -6.18
CA ALA A 56 -0.74 -10.81 -5.91
C ALA A 56 -1.20 -12.15 -5.26
N PRO A 57 -0.37 -13.10 -4.73
CA PRO A 57 -0.89 -14.15 -3.83
C PRO A 57 -1.48 -13.59 -2.53
N LEU A 58 -1.24 -12.32 -2.20
CA LEU A 58 -1.82 -11.66 -1.02
C LEU A 58 -3.32 -11.36 -1.15
N LEU A 59 -3.90 -11.45 -2.36
CA LEU A 59 -5.34 -11.42 -2.59
C LEU A 59 -5.95 -12.81 -2.74
N ASP A 60 -5.15 -13.85 -2.52
CA ASP A 60 -5.68 -15.19 -2.45
C ASP A 60 -6.34 -15.38 -1.08
N ASN A 61 -7.64 -15.69 -1.09
CA ASN A 61 -8.40 -15.96 0.13
C ASN A 61 -7.70 -17.04 0.97
N GLU A 62 -6.97 -17.96 0.32
CA GLU A 62 -6.24 -19.03 0.98
C GLU A 62 -5.08 -18.56 1.87
N VAL A 63 -4.35 -17.51 1.46
CA VAL A 63 -3.21 -16.98 2.24
C VAL A 63 -3.74 -16.27 3.49
N TRP A 64 -4.79 -15.47 3.35
CA TRP A 64 -5.45 -14.83 4.49
C TRP A 64 -6.06 -15.86 5.45
N GLN A 65 -6.72 -16.90 4.94
CA GLN A 65 -7.24 -17.99 5.77
C GLN A 65 -6.12 -18.71 6.54
N LYS A 66 -4.97 -18.97 5.91
CA LYS A 66 -3.81 -19.58 6.58
C LYS A 66 -3.20 -18.68 7.64
N VAL A 67 -3.04 -17.38 7.37
CA VAL A 67 -2.50 -16.41 8.33
C VAL A 67 -3.44 -16.22 9.52
N ILE A 68 -4.73 -16.05 9.27
CA ILE A 68 -5.78 -15.93 10.30
C ILE A 68 -5.83 -17.20 11.15
N ASN A 69 -5.85 -18.39 10.55
CA ASN A 69 -5.86 -19.65 11.29
C ASN A 69 -4.57 -19.84 12.12
N LYS A 70 -3.40 -19.43 11.61
CA LYS A 70 -2.14 -19.53 12.35
C LYS A 70 -2.10 -18.56 13.54
N LEU A 71 -2.62 -17.35 13.38
CA LEU A 71 -2.69 -16.31 14.42
C LEU A 71 -3.76 -16.61 15.49
N ILE A 72 -4.90 -17.16 15.08
CA ILE A 72 -6.02 -17.51 15.96
C ILE A 72 -5.82 -18.88 16.63
N SER A 73 -5.04 -19.80 16.06
CA SER A 73 -4.81 -21.14 16.66
C SER A 73 -4.22 -21.15 18.09
N PRO A 74 -3.26 -20.28 18.48
CA PRO A 74 -2.83 -20.21 19.88
C PRO A 74 -3.93 -19.63 20.78
N PHE A 75 -4.74 -18.70 20.27
CA PHE A 75 -5.82 -18.06 21.02
C PHE A 75 -7.04 -18.98 21.19
N GLN A 76 -7.35 -19.80 20.18
CA GLN A 76 -8.36 -20.86 20.25
C GLN A 76 -7.98 -21.98 21.21
N LYS A 77 -6.69 -22.25 21.40
CA LYS A 77 -6.21 -23.17 22.45
C LYS A 77 -6.37 -22.60 23.85
N LEU A 78 -6.35 -21.27 23.99
CA LEU A 78 -6.54 -20.55 25.26
C LEU A 78 -8.02 -20.28 25.57
N LEU A 79 -8.89 -20.35 24.57
CA LEU A 79 -10.34 -20.33 24.77
C LEU A 79 -10.85 -21.75 25.08
N PRO A 80 -11.58 -21.97 26.19
CA PRO A 80 -12.18 -23.26 26.48
C PRO A 80 -13.16 -23.63 25.36
N LYS A 81 -12.84 -24.71 24.65
CA LYS A 81 -13.68 -25.31 23.62
C LYS A 81 -15.05 -25.62 24.24
N LYS A 82 -16.06 -24.76 24.01
CA LYS A 82 -17.44 -25.05 24.42
C LYS A 82 -17.92 -26.24 23.60
N LYS A 83 -17.88 -27.40 24.24
CA LYS A 83 -18.38 -28.68 23.77
C LYS A 83 -19.90 -28.57 23.72
N ASN A 84 -20.47 -28.23 22.57
CA ASN A 84 -21.92 -28.40 22.36
C ASN A 84 -22.20 -29.90 22.32
N LYS A 85 -22.77 -30.38 23.43
CA LYS A 85 -23.39 -31.69 23.57
C LYS A 85 -24.69 -31.70 22.77
N SER A 86 -24.89 -32.85 22.10
CA SER A 86 -26.14 -33.55 21.76
C SER A 86 -27.27 -32.75 21.12
#